data_AF-A0A258G000-F1
#
_entry.id   AF-A0A258G000-F1
#
_cell.length_a   1.000
_cell.length_b   1.000
_cell.length_c   1.000
_cell.angle_alpha   90.00
_cell.angle_beta   90.00
_cell.angle_gamma   90.00
#
_symmetry.space_group_name_H-M   'P 1'
#
loop_
_entity.id
_entity.type
_entity.pdbx_description
1 polymer ?
#
loop_
_entity_poly.entity_id
_entity_poly.type
_entity_poly.pdbx_seq_one_letter_code
_entity_poly.pdbx_strand_id
1 'polypeptide(L)'
;MSTVRKHNTAKTAGGFTLVELLVVIVVIGILAAFAVVAYRGIQDRAWSSRANATAITYDKAIRMYYSQNERFPVGGFVNNWAGGCA
;
A
#
# COMPACT_ATOMS: atom_id res chain seq x y z
N MET A 1 -8.20 58.97 -45.11
CA MET A 1 -9.34 58.25 -44.51
C MET A 1 -9.73 57.11 -45.43
N SER A 2 -9.43 55.88 -45.00
CA SER A 2 -9.85 54.56 -45.48
C SER A 2 -8.78 53.58 -44.94
N THR A 3 -8.78 53.21 -43.65
CA THR A 3 -9.29 51.91 -43.14
C THR A 3 -9.06 50.76 -44.15
N VAL A 4 -8.41 49.65 -43.78
CA VAL A 4 -9.02 48.50 -43.09
C VAL A 4 -7.93 47.45 -42.70
N ARG A 5 -8.09 46.88 -41.50
CA ARG A 5 -7.33 45.79 -40.84
C ARG A 5 -7.52 44.42 -41.49
N LYS A 6 -6.51 43.53 -41.53
CA LYS A 6 -6.61 42.06 -41.79
C LYS A 6 -5.32 41.34 -41.35
N HIS A 7 -5.27 40.21 -40.64
CA HIS A 7 -6.24 39.35 -39.95
C HIS A 7 -5.52 38.61 -38.80
N ASN A 8 -6.17 38.50 -37.64
CA ASN A 8 -5.83 37.53 -36.60
C ASN A 8 -6.45 36.18 -37.03
N THR A 9 -5.65 35.13 -37.23
CA THR A 9 -6.16 33.77 -37.41
C THR A 9 -5.64 32.92 -36.27
N ALA A 10 -6.56 32.60 -35.37
CA ALA A 10 -6.38 31.72 -34.23
C ALA A 10 -5.75 30.40 -34.68
N LYS A 11 -4.68 30.02 -34.00
CA LYS A 11 -4.02 28.72 -34.12
C LYS A 11 -5.09 27.63 -33.96
N THR A 12 -5.23 26.75 -34.95
CA THR A 12 -6.13 25.60 -34.91
C THR A 12 -5.87 24.78 -33.66
N ALA A 13 -6.81 24.79 -32.72
CA ALA A 13 -6.86 23.81 -31.65
C ALA A 13 -7.27 22.48 -32.29
N GLY A 14 -6.29 21.61 -32.54
CA GLY A 14 -6.54 20.24 -32.99
C GLY A 14 -7.23 19.47 -31.87
N GLY A 15 -8.44 18.95 -32.15
CA GLY A 15 -9.15 18.07 -31.23
C GLY A 15 -8.54 16.67 -31.23
N PHE A 16 -8.49 16.05 -30.04
CA PHE A 16 -8.19 14.63 -29.87
C PHE A 16 -9.24 13.78 -30.60
N THR A 17 -8.81 12.73 -31.29
CA THR A 17 -9.75 11.79 -31.90
C THR A 17 -10.41 10.92 -30.83
N LEU A 18 -11.67 10.52 -31.04
CA LEU A 18 -12.34 9.55 -30.14
C LEU A 18 -11.58 8.23 -30.06
N VAL A 19 -10.90 7.86 -31.16
CA VAL A 19 -10.09 6.64 -31.25
C VAL A 19 -8.85 6.70 -30.34
N GLU A 20 -8.17 7.85 -30.27
CA GLU A 20 -7.05 8.03 -29.34
C GLU A 20 -7.48 7.85 -27.88
N LEU A 21 -8.61 8.44 -27.49
CA LEU A 21 -9.10 8.26 -26.12
C LEU A 21 -9.57 6.83 -25.85
N LEU A 22 -10.16 6.16 -26.85
CA LEU A 22 -10.64 4.79 -26.72
C LEU A 22 -9.49 3.79 -26.48
N VAL A 23 -8.40 3.89 -27.24
CA VAL A 23 -7.27 2.97 -27.05
C VAL A 23 -6.60 3.20 -25.68
N VAL A 24 -6.54 4.44 -25.21
CA VAL A 24 -5.95 4.79 -23.91
C VAL A 24 -6.72 4.13 -22.77
N ILE A 25 -8.06 4.24 -22.74
CA ILE A 25 -8.84 3.63 -21.66
C ILE A 25 -8.79 2.11 -21.69
N VAL A 26 -8.68 1.50 -22.88
CA VAL A 26 -8.52 0.04 -23.02
C VAL A 26 -7.17 -0.40 -22.46
N VAL A 27 -6.08 0.30 -22.80
CA VAL A 27 -4.74 0.00 -22.27
C VAL A 27 -4.70 0.19 -20.76
N ILE A 28 -5.25 1.28 -20.23
CA ILE A 28 -5.32 1.51 -18.78
C ILE A 28 -6.14 0.41 -18.09
N GLY A 29 -7.25 -0.03 -18.68
CA GLY A 29 -8.07 -1.12 -18.14
C GLY A 29 -7.32 -2.44 -18.03
N ILE A 30 -6.56 -2.80 -19.07
CA ILE A 30 -5.73 -4.02 -19.07
C ILE A 30 -4.63 -3.92 -18.02
N LEU A 31 -3.91 -2.80 -17.96
CA LEU A 31 -2.85 -2.57 -16.98
C LEU A 31 -3.39 -2.59 -15.54
N ALA A 32 -4.55 -2.00 -15.29
CA ALA A 32 -5.20 -1.99 -13.99
C ALA A 32 -5.60 -3.41 -13.54
N ALA A 33 -6.14 -4.23 -14.44
CA ALA A 33 -6.51 -5.61 -14.13
C ALA A 33 -5.29 -6.46 -13.70
N PHE A 34 -4.17 -6.36 -14.44
CA PHE A 34 -2.93 -7.04 -14.07
C PHE A 34 -2.37 -6.52 -12.73
N ALA A 35 -2.39 -5.21 -12.52
CA ALA A 35 -1.88 -4.59 -11.29
C ALA A 35 -2.64 -5.08 -10.04
N VAL A 36 -3.97 -5.23 -10.11
CA VAL A 36 -4.77 -5.68 -8.96
C VAL A 36 -4.39 -7.09 -8.51
N VAL A 37 -4.22 -8.03 -9.45
CA VAL A 37 -3.86 -9.42 -9.11
C VAL A 37 -2.45 -9.49 -8.53
N ALA A 38 -1.49 -8.78 -9.14
CA ALA A 38 -0.12 -8.72 -8.64
C ALA A 38 -0.04 -8.11 -7.24
N TYR A 39 -0.82 -7.06 -6.98
CA TYR A 39 -0.81 -6.35 -5.70
C TYR A 39 -1.35 -7.20 -4.55
N ARG A 40 -2.43 -7.98 -4.77
CA ARG A 40 -2.96 -8.90 -3.76
C ARG A 40 -1.90 -9.92 -3.31
N GLY A 41 -1.18 -10.55 -4.25
CA GLY A 41 -0.13 -11.50 -3.91
C GLY A 41 1.05 -10.88 -3.15
N ILE A 42 1.34 -9.60 -3.35
CA ILE A 42 2.38 -8.87 -2.58
C ILE A 42 1.90 -8.57 -1.16
N GLN A 43 0.63 -8.19 -0.98
CA GLN A 43 0.05 -7.93 0.33
C GLN A 43 0.08 -9.16 1.23
N ASP A 44 -0.30 -10.33 0.71
CA ASP A 44 -0.28 -11.58 1.47
C ASP A 44 1.13 -11.94 1.94
N ARG A 45 2.14 -11.77 1.06
CA ARG A 45 3.55 -11.95 1.42
C ARG A 45 4.04 -10.91 2.42
N ALA A 46 3.58 -9.67 2.32
CA ALA A 46 3.93 -8.63 3.27
C ALA A 46 3.32 -8.92 4.65
N TRP A 47 2.09 -9.44 4.72
CA TRP A 47 1.46 -9.84 5.97
C TRP A 47 2.16 -11.03 6.62
N SER A 48 2.48 -12.07 5.86
CA SER A 48 3.24 -13.21 6.39
C SER A 48 4.64 -12.82 6.85
N SER A 49 5.33 -11.95 6.10
CA SER A 49 6.63 -11.39 6.48
C SER A 49 6.54 -10.56 7.77
N ARG A 50 5.51 -9.71 7.91
CA ARG A 50 5.27 -8.95 9.15
C ARG A 50 5.02 -9.86 10.34
N ALA A 51 4.15 -10.86 10.20
CA ALA A 51 3.87 -11.81 11.26
C ALA A 51 5.14 -12.55 11.72
N ASN A 52 5.96 -13.02 10.77
CA ASN A 52 7.24 -13.65 11.06
C ASN A 52 8.22 -12.69 11.74
N ALA A 53 8.33 -11.44 11.28
CA ALA A 53 9.20 -10.43 11.89
C ALA A 53 8.77 -10.11 13.33
N THR A 54 7.47 -10.03 13.59
CA THR A 54 6.91 -9.83 14.92
C THR A 54 7.21 -11.03 15.82
N ALA A 55 7.04 -12.26 15.35
CA ALA A 55 7.37 -13.48 16.10
C ALA A 55 8.86 -13.54 16.49
N ILE A 56 9.76 -13.22 15.56
CA ILE A 56 11.21 -13.15 15.82
C ILE A 56 11.52 -12.07 16.86
N THR A 57 10.84 -10.93 16.81
CA THR A 57 11.01 -9.85 17.79
C THR A 57 10.62 -10.32 19.20
N TYR A 58 9.50 -11.03 19.34
CA TYR A 58 9.07 -11.58 20.63
C TYR A 58 10.01 -12.69 21.13
N ASP A 59 10.44 -13.61 20.27
CA ASP A 59 11.41 -14.66 20.63
C ASP A 59 12.72 -14.05 21.15
N LYS A 60 13.24 -13.01 20.48
CA LYS A 60 14.40 -12.26 20.97
C LYS A 60 14.15 -11.64 22.34
N ALA A 61 13.01 -10.98 22.54
CA ALA A 61 12.69 -10.35 23.83
C ALA A 61 12.61 -11.39 24.97
N ILE A 62 11.98 -12.54 24.71
CA ILE A 62 11.87 -13.64 25.68
C ILE A 62 13.25 -14.23 26.01
N ARG A 63 14.08 -14.48 25.00
CA ARG A 63 15.45 -14.98 25.20
C ARG A 63 16.32 -14.01 25.98
N MET A 64 16.19 -12.72 25.72
CA MET A 64 16.90 -11.67 26.46
C MET A 64 16.47 -11.64 27.93
N TYR A 65 15.19 -11.82 28.22
CA TYR A 65 14.68 -11.92 29.60
C TYR A 65 15.19 -13.18 30.29
N TYR A 66 15.14 -14.34 29.61
CA TYR A 66 15.66 -15.59 30.14
C TYR A 66 17.16 -15.50 30.46
N SER A 67 17.95 -14.86 29.58
CA SER A 67 19.39 -14.66 29.80
C SER A 67 19.71 -13.81 31.03
N GLN A 68 18.78 -12.95 31.48
CA GLN A 68 19.00 -12.07 32.64
C GLN A 68 18.46 -12.69 33.93
N ASN A 69 17.35 -13.42 33.85
CA ASN A 69 16.58 -13.83 35.02
C ASN A 69 16.54 -15.36 35.23
N GLU A 70 17.20 -16.13 34.34
CA GLU A 70 17.24 -17.60 34.30
C GLU A 70 15.85 -18.27 34.31
N ARG A 71 14.81 -17.49 33.97
CA ARG A 71 13.41 -17.92 33.97
C ARG A 71 12.69 -17.33 32.77
N PHE A 72 11.71 -18.05 32.24
CA PHE A 72 10.85 -17.53 31.18
C PHE A 72 9.83 -16.52 31.74
N PRO A 73 9.42 -15.52 30.95
CA PRO A 73 8.34 -14.62 31.35
C PRO A 73 7.04 -15.41 31.44
N VAL A 74 6.44 -15.48 32.62
CA VAL A 74 5.10 -16.04 32.82
C VAL A 74 4.06 -15.04 32.29
N GLY A 75 3.17 -15.51 31.43
CA GLY A 75 2.12 -14.70 30.85
C GLY A 75 1.06 -14.38 31.90
N GLY A 76 1.22 -13.28 32.63
CA GLY A 76 0.22 -12.83 33.59
C GLY A 76 -1.02 -12.30 32.88
N PHE A 77 -2.14 -13.00 32.96
CA PHE A 77 -3.45 -12.37 32.80
C PHE A 77 -3.68 -11.50 34.03
N VAL A 78 -3.38 -10.20 33.94
CA VAL A 78 -3.81 -9.26 34.99
C VAL A 78 -5.31 -9.02 34.80
N ASN A 79 -6.13 -9.95 35.27
CA ASN A 79 -7.52 -9.68 35.52
C ASN A 79 -7.58 -8.76 36.75
N ASN A 80 -7.79 -7.46 36.53
CA ASN A 80 -7.94 -6.44 37.59
C ASN A 80 -9.22 -6.61 38.44
N TRP A 81 -9.81 -7.82 38.46
CA TRP A 81 -11.06 -8.18 39.12
C TRP A 81 -10.88 -9.30 40.16
N ALA A 82 -9.82 -10.10 40.08
CA ALA A 82 -9.53 -11.08 41.12
C ALA A 82 -8.02 -11.31 41.12
N GLY A 83 -7.35 -10.97 42.22
CA GLY A 83 -5.92 -11.24 42.37
C GLY A 83 -5.60 -12.69 42.08
N GLY A 84 -5.04 -12.95 40.90
CA GLY A 84 -4.65 -14.26 40.43
C GLY A 84 -3.25 -14.20 39.87
N CYS A 85 -2.30 -14.72 40.63
CA CYS A 85 -0.99 -15.12 40.15
C CYS A 85 -1.02 -16.64 39.87
N ALA A 86 -0.76 -17.02 38.63
CA ALA A 86 -0.18 -18.30 38.24
C ALA A 86 0.65 -18.08 36.98
#